data_AF-A0A932Q383-F1
#
_entry.id   AF-A0A932Q383-F1
#
_cell.length_a   1.000
_cell.length_b   1.000
_cell.length_c   1.000
_cell.angle_alpha   90.00
_cell.angle_beta   90.00
_cell.angle_gamma   90.00
#
_symmetry.space_group_name_H-M   'P 1'
#
loop_
_entity.id
_entity.type
_entity.pdbx_description
1 polymer ?
#
loop_
_entity_poly.entity_id
_entity_poly.type
_entity_poly.pdbx_seq_one_letter_code
_entity_poly.pdbx_strand_id
1 'polypeptide(L)'
;PFVADMNNPLLVFILGLVAIVLAIFRARRAMWFGAGWIAVSLIPATLVANVAPRIAYTPSAGLPIALAAILVQPVARIGKFSRRVGIALVLFLFGAYTWGLSAQVDDWTAVGAVARAVVEETQRLHPTLANDARLYYAGVPDILRGIYIYNDNFDGAIRLAYRAPNLRAARVEKFPIRTDALDRTYFLEYARRKISERSDLVRALETRQRCLGNPLPGIVWDFSQDAQGWQAWNQLSDFQFGNRALTTRALDTDPFMGSPPIDFPAQQLGTIEIEMRVRTDANARGALYWLTAGQIDFSPLQTREFALQTDNAFHRYAVDLAESGQLAFGDRITRLRLDPTDGVGEIEIKSIRVNKWCAENGIGNCLCPP
;
A
#
# COMPACT_ATOMS: atom_id res chain seq x y z
N PRO A 1 -12.07 19.12 14.33
CA PRO A 1 -12.17 17.74 14.84
C PRO A 1 -13.58 17.39 15.35
N PHE A 2 -14.08 18.02 16.43
CA PHE A 2 -15.42 17.76 16.98
C PHE A 2 -16.57 17.95 15.95
N VAL A 3 -16.38 18.85 14.99
CA VAL A 3 -17.36 19.16 13.92
C VAL A 3 -17.29 18.20 12.74
N ALA A 4 -16.12 17.59 12.49
CA ALA A 4 -15.90 16.75 11.30
C ALA A 4 -16.52 15.35 11.43
N ASP A 5 -16.63 14.84 12.66
CA ASP A 5 -17.21 13.52 12.96
C ASP A 5 -18.67 13.60 13.44
N MET A 6 -19.24 14.80 13.55
CA MET A 6 -20.65 14.98 13.89
C MET A 6 -21.52 14.81 12.65
N ASN A 7 -22.49 13.89 12.72
CA ASN A 7 -23.57 13.86 11.73
C ASN A 7 -24.16 15.26 11.57
N ASN A 8 -24.29 15.73 10.30
CA ASN A 8 -24.82 17.05 9.93
C ASN A 8 -26.00 17.55 10.81
N PRO A 9 -27.03 16.76 11.17
CA PRO A 9 -28.10 17.21 12.05
C PRO A 9 -27.67 17.56 13.47
N LEU A 10 -26.72 16.82 14.06
CA LEU A 10 -26.21 17.09 15.40
C LEU A 10 -25.37 18.37 15.44
N LEU A 11 -24.59 18.60 14.38
CA LEU A 11 -23.82 19.83 14.20
C LEU A 11 -24.75 21.05 14.10
N VAL A 12 -25.78 20.98 13.25
CA VAL A 12 -26.77 22.06 13.10
C VAL A 12 -27.50 22.33 14.42
N PHE A 13 -27.87 21.29 15.16
CA PHE A 13 -28.51 21.41 16.47
C PHE A 13 -27.61 22.15 17.48
N ILE A 14 -26.33 21.79 17.56
CA ILE A 14 -25.38 22.43 18.48
C ILE A 14 -25.10 23.87 18.06
N LEU A 15 -24.92 24.15 16.76
CA LEU A 15 -24.75 25.51 16.26
C LEU A 15 -25.99 26.37 16.55
N GLY A 16 -27.19 25.80 16.40
CA GLY A 16 -28.45 26.45 16.78
C GLY A 16 -28.52 26.76 18.27
N LEU A 17 -28.15 25.80 19.13
CA LEU A 17 -28.09 25.99 20.59
C LEU A 17 -27.10 27.08 20.98
N VAL A 18 -25.91 27.07 20.38
CA VAL A 18 -24.89 28.12 20.60
C VAL A 18 -25.43 29.48 20.16
N ALA A 19 -26.04 29.60 18.97
CA ALA A 19 -26.61 30.85 18.49
C ALA A 19 -27.70 31.40 19.43
N ILE A 20 -28.57 30.53 19.96
CA ILE A 20 -29.60 30.89 20.94
C ILE A 20 -28.96 31.38 22.24
N VAL A 21 -27.94 30.69 22.75
CA VAL A 21 -27.18 31.12 23.94
C VAL A 21 -26.51 32.47 23.69
N LEU A 22 -25.82 32.66 22.56
CA LEU A 22 -25.20 33.93 22.21
C LEU A 22 -26.24 35.06 22.15
N ALA A 23 -27.42 34.81 21.59
CA ALA A 23 -28.51 35.78 21.49
C ALA A 23 -29.09 36.17 22.86
N ILE A 24 -29.32 35.20 23.75
CA ILE A 24 -29.84 35.41 25.11
C ILE A 24 -28.84 36.20 25.95
N PHE A 25 -27.54 35.92 25.81
CA PHE A 25 -26.48 36.52 26.61
C PHE A 25 -25.71 37.65 25.90
N ARG A 26 -26.22 38.17 24.78
CA ARG A 26 -25.52 39.15 23.91
C ARG A 26 -25.01 40.42 24.62
N ALA A 27 -25.62 40.80 25.73
CA ALA A 27 -25.23 41.98 26.50
C ALA A 27 -24.00 41.76 27.40
N ARG A 28 -23.44 40.54 27.44
CA ARG A 28 -22.37 40.17 28.38
C ARG A 28 -21.01 40.08 27.71
N ARG A 29 -20.12 40.98 28.13
CA ARG A 29 -18.72 41.03 27.66
C ARG A 29 -17.97 39.72 27.91
N ALA A 30 -18.17 39.08 29.06
CA ALA A 30 -17.52 37.81 29.40
C ALA A 30 -17.89 36.66 28.44
N MET A 31 -19.13 36.66 27.95
CA MET A 31 -19.61 35.62 27.03
C MET A 31 -18.98 35.79 25.64
N TRP A 32 -18.94 37.03 25.13
CA TRP A 32 -18.23 37.34 23.88
C TRP A 32 -16.72 37.12 23.97
N PHE A 33 -16.11 37.44 25.10
CA PHE A 33 -14.69 37.13 25.36
C PHE A 33 -14.45 35.62 25.32
N GLY A 34 -15.29 34.83 26.01
CA GLY A 34 -15.19 33.36 25.99
C GLY A 34 -15.38 32.77 24.59
N ALA A 35 -16.39 33.23 23.85
CA ALA A 35 -16.65 32.79 22.47
C ALA A 35 -15.52 33.16 21.51
N GLY A 36 -15.00 34.39 21.61
CA GLY A 36 -13.85 34.85 20.84
C GLY A 36 -12.59 34.03 21.15
N TRP A 37 -12.36 33.70 22.42
CA TRP A 37 -11.22 32.88 22.83
C TRP A 37 -11.33 31.43 22.36
N ILE A 38 -12.54 30.86 22.33
CA ILE A 38 -12.79 29.56 21.70
C ILE A 38 -12.37 29.60 20.23
N ALA A 39 -12.83 30.62 19.47
CA ALA A 39 -12.46 30.77 18.06
C ALA A 39 -10.93 30.90 17.86
N VAL A 40 -10.27 31.76 18.65
CA VAL A 40 -8.80 31.92 18.60
C VAL A 40 -8.08 30.60 18.90
N SER A 41 -8.54 29.86 19.91
CA SER A 41 -7.93 28.56 20.28
C SER A 41 -8.13 27.47 19.22
N LEU A 42 -9.11 27.61 18.34
CA LEU A 42 -9.36 26.68 17.25
C LEU A 42 -8.54 26.99 16.00
N ILE A 43 -7.99 28.20 15.85
CA ILE A 43 -7.18 28.59 14.68
C ILE A 43 -6.00 27.63 14.44
N PRO A 44 -5.16 27.29 15.44
CA PRO A 44 -4.06 26.33 15.22
C PRO A 44 -4.56 24.95 14.78
N ALA A 45 -5.70 24.50 15.31
CA ALA A 45 -6.29 23.21 14.94
C ALA A 45 -6.85 23.19 13.50
N THR A 46 -7.25 24.35 12.96
CA THR A 46 -7.68 24.49 11.57
C THR A 46 -6.53 24.68 10.58
N LEU A 47 -5.42 25.28 11.04
CA LEU A 47 -4.22 25.50 10.21
C LEU A 47 -3.37 24.24 10.08
N VAL A 48 -3.38 23.35 11.09
CA VAL A 48 -2.69 22.06 11.07
C VAL A 48 -3.69 20.95 10.73
N ALA A 49 -4.10 20.90 9.46
CA ALA A 49 -4.92 19.81 8.95
C ALA A 49 -4.26 18.44 9.22
N ASN A 50 -5.06 17.41 9.49
CA ASN A 50 -4.67 16.00 9.76
C ASN A 50 -4.07 15.65 11.12
N VAL A 51 -3.70 16.62 11.98
CA VAL A 51 -3.21 16.33 13.36
C VAL A 51 -4.25 16.70 14.44
N ALA A 52 -5.30 17.41 14.04
CA ALA A 52 -6.35 17.93 14.90
C ALA A 52 -7.00 16.89 15.87
N PRO A 53 -7.29 15.63 15.49
CA PRO A 53 -7.89 14.68 16.44
C PRO A 53 -6.91 14.18 17.52
N ARG A 54 -5.59 14.36 17.36
CA ARG A 54 -4.57 13.99 18.37
C ARG A 54 -4.30 15.10 19.40
N ILE A 55 -4.43 16.36 18.99
CA ILE A 55 -3.93 17.51 19.76
C ILE A 55 -5.06 18.44 20.20
N ALA A 56 -6.19 18.47 19.49
CA ALA A 56 -7.32 19.33 19.84
C ALA A 56 -8.21 18.68 20.90
N TYR A 57 -7.65 18.36 22.05
CA TYR A 57 -8.41 18.52 23.28
C TYR A 57 -8.60 20.02 23.43
N THR A 58 -9.83 20.53 23.36
CA THR A 58 -10.10 21.94 23.66
C THR A 58 -10.57 22.08 25.11
N PRO A 59 -9.66 22.16 26.10
CA PRO A 59 -9.92 22.93 27.31
C PRO A 59 -9.60 24.39 26.98
N SER A 60 -10.37 25.02 26.09
CA SER A 60 -10.18 26.44 25.83
C SER A 60 -10.68 27.20 27.06
N ALA A 61 -9.86 28.08 27.65
CA ALA A 61 -10.26 28.89 28.81
C ALA A 61 -11.59 29.64 28.58
N GLY A 62 -11.95 29.88 27.32
CA GLY A 62 -13.21 30.50 26.91
C GLY A 62 -14.46 29.67 27.24
N LEU A 63 -14.41 28.34 27.20
CA LEU A 63 -15.56 27.49 27.53
C LEU A 63 -15.90 27.54 29.03
N PRO A 64 -14.95 27.33 29.98
CA PRO A 64 -15.22 27.54 31.41
C PRO A 64 -15.67 28.97 31.73
N ILE A 65 -15.11 30.00 31.09
CA ILE A 65 -15.52 31.39 31.27
C ILE A 65 -16.98 31.61 30.81
N ALA A 66 -17.36 31.05 29.66
CA ALA A 66 -18.73 31.12 29.16
C ALA A 66 -19.71 30.37 30.07
N LEU A 67 -19.37 29.16 30.52
CA LEU A 67 -20.19 28.37 31.45
C LEU A 67 -20.33 29.06 32.81
N ALA A 68 -19.24 29.63 33.35
CA ALA A 68 -19.27 30.41 34.59
C ALA A 68 -20.16 31.65 34.44
N ALA A 69 -20.09 32.36 33.31
CA ALA A 69 -20.95 33.51 33.04
C ALA A 69 -22.45 33.14 32.98
N ILE A 70 -22.78 31.93 32.50
CA ILE A 70 -24.14 31.39 32.51
C ILE A 70 -24.58 31.06 33.94
N LEU A 71 -23.71 30.42 34.75
CA LEU A 71 -24.03 30.01 36.12
C LEU A 71 -24.19 31.19 37.09
N VAL A 72 -23.38 32.24 36.95
CA VAL A 72 -23.39 33.41 37.84
C VAL A 72 -24.68 34.22 37.69
N GLN A 73 -25.22 34.33 36.47
CA GLN A 73 -26.50 35.02 36.23
C GLN A 73 -27.26 34.37 35.04
N PRO A 74 -28.06 33.34 35.23
CA PRO A 74 -28.63 32.55 34.13
C PRO A 74 -29.50 33.32 33.15
N VAL A 75 -30.36 34.24 33.59
CA VAL A 75 -31.11 35.18 32.72
C VAL A 75 -31.48 36.41 33.56
N ALA A 76 -31.11 37.62 33.13
CA ALA A 76 -31.28 38.83 33.94
C ALA A 76 -32.76 39.24 34.18
N ARG A 77 -33.74 38.61 33.53
CA ARG A 77 -35.16 39.00 33.54
C ARG A 77 -36.14 37.93 34.00
N ILE A 78 -35.69 36.72 34.35
CA ILE A 78 -36.56 35.60 34.71
C ILE A 78 -36.05 35.05 36.05
N GLY A 79 -36.90 35.00 37.08
CA GLY A 79 -36.54 34.74 38.49
C GLY A 79 -35.88 33.38 38.79
N LYS A 80 -36.12 32.78 39.97
CA LYS A 80 -35.46 31.53 40.43
C LYS A 80 -35.51 30.35 39.43
N PHE A 81 -36.49 30.34 38.52
CA PHE A 81 -36.61 29.38 37.43
C PHE A 81 -35.41 29.41 36.46
N SER A 82 -34.81 30.58 36.21
CA SER A 82 -33.67 30.71 35.29
C SER A 82 -32.42 29.98 35.78
N ARG A 83 -32.18 29.91 37.10
CA ARG A 83 -31.02 29.21 37.68
C ARG A 83 -31.05 27.71 37.49
N ARG A 84 -32.23 27.10 37.62
CA ARG A 84 -32.39 25.66 37.36
C ARG A 84 -32.15 25.33 35.88
N VAL A 85 -32.63 26.18 34.97
CA VAL A 85 -32.39 26.04 33.53
C VAL A 85 -30.91 26.20 33.17
N GLY A 86 -30.22 27.20 33.75
CA GLY A 86 -28.78 27.39 33.54
C GLY A 86 -27.95 26.19 34.01
N ILE A 87 -28.27 25.64 35.19
CA ILE A 87 -27.61 24.41 35.70
C ILE A 87 -27.90 23.22 34.78
N ALA A 88 -29.15 23.03 34.36
CA ALA A 88 -29.52 21.94 33.46
C ALA A 88 -28.79 22.03 32.11
N LEU A 89 -28.65 23.24 31.55
CA LEU A 89 -27.91 23.48 30.32
C LEU A 89 -26.41 23.15 30.47
N VAL A 90 -25.79 23.55 31.58
CA VAL A 90 -24.38 23.24 31.88
C VAL A 90 -24.18 21.73 32.04
N LEU A 91 -25.05 21.05 32.79
CA LEU A 91 -25.00 19.59 32.95
C LEU A 91 -25.19 18.87 31.62
N PHE A 92 -26.10 19.34 30.76
CA PHE A 92 -26.31 18.80 29.42
C PHE A 92 -25.05 18.96 28.56
N LEU A 93 -24.46 20.16 28.51
CA LEU A 93 -23.22 20.43 27.77
C LEU A 93 -22.06 19.58 28.29
N PHE A 94 -21.92 19.44 29.60
CA PHE A 94 -20.91 18.59 30.23
C PHE A 94 -21.12 17.11 29.88
N GLY A 95 -22.36 16.62 29.93
CA GLY A 95 -22.72 15.25 29.54
C GLY A 95 -22.43 14.98 28.06
N ALA A 96 -22.84 15.89 27.18
CA ALA A 96 -22.56 15.80 25.74
C ALA A 96 -21.05 15.81 25.44
N TYR A 97 -20.29 16.66 26.13
CA TYR A 97 -18.83 16.71 25.99
C TYR A 97 -18.16 15.43 26.50
N THR A 98 -18.56 14.94 27.67
CA THR A 98 -18.04 13.70 28.26
C THR A 98 -18.35 12.50 27.37
N TRP A 99 -19.56 12.45 26.81
CA TRP A 99 -19.95 11.42 25.85
C TRP A 99 -19.08 11.45 24.59
N GLY A 100 -18.89 12.63 23.98
CA GLY A 100 -18.05 12.78 22.79
C GLY A 100 -16.59 12.39 23.06
N LEU A 101 -16.06 12.79 24.22
CA LEU A 101 -14.70 12.44 24.63
C LEU A 101 -14.56 10.93 24.88
N SER A 102 -15.56 10.29 25.50
CA SER A 102 -15.57 8.84 25.71
C SER A 102 -15.54 8.09 24.39
N ALA A 103 -16.38 8.48 23.41
CA ALA A 103 -16.40 7.85 22.10
C ALA A 103 -15.04 7.96 21.39
N GLN A 104 -14.41 9.14 21.45
CA GLN A 104 -13.08 9.34 20.87
C GLN A 104 -12.00 8.51 21.60
N VAL A 105 -12.07 8.41 22.93
CA VAL A 105 -11.18 7.57 23.74
C VAL A 105 -11.32 6.09 23.38
N ASP A 106 -12.53 5.61 23.09
CA ASP A 106 -12.76 4.23 22.66
C ASP A 106 -12.07 3.93 21.32
N ASP A 107 -12.10 4.88 20.38
CA ASP A 107 -11.42 4.76 19.09
C ASP A 107 -9.89 4.72 19.24
N TRP A 108 -9.34 5.62 20.06
CA TRP A 108 -7.92 5.62 20.42
C TRP A 108 -7.50 4.33 21.13
N THR A 109 -8.35 3.81 22.01
CA THR A 109 -8.11 2.55 22.73
C THR A 109 -8.08 1.37 21.76
N ALA A 110 -9.00 1.33 20.78
CA ALA A 110 -9.02 0.29 19.75
C ALA A 110 -7.77 0.34 18.87
N VAL A 111 -7.34 1.53 18.44
CA VAL A 111 -6.11 1.72 17.66
C VAL A 111 -4.88 1.30 18.46
N GLY A 112 -4.80 1.74 19.72
CA GLY A 112 -3.71 1.40 20.63
C GLY A 112 -3.62 -0.11 20.91
N ALA A 113 -4.76 -0.81 20.97
CA ALA A 113 -4.79 -2.26 21.12
C ALA A 113 -4.18 -2.98 19.90
N VAL A 114 -4.46 -2.51 18.67
CA VAL A 114 -3.84 -3.08 17.46
C VAL A 114 -2.34 -2.80 17.44
N ALA A 115 -1.92 -1.56 17.71
CA ALA A 115 -0.51 -1.20 17.74
C ALA A 115 0.27 -2.08 18.73
N ARG A 116 -0.29 -2.26 19.93
CA ARG A 116 0.33 -3.08 20.98
C ARG A 116 0.35 -4.56 20.61
N ALA A 117 -0.76 -5.10 20.10
CA ALA A 117 -0.86 -6.50 19.70
C ALA A 117 0.18 -6.86 18.62
N VAL A 118 0.37 -6.01 17.60
CA VAL A 118 1.37 -6.27 16.55
C VAL A 118 2.77 -6.39 17.14
N VAL A 119 3.17 -5.47 18.03
CA VAL A 119 4.50 -5.50 18.66
C VAL A 119 4.65 -6.68 19.62
N GLU A 120 3.74 -6.81 20.58
CA GLU A 120 3.80 -7.84 21.63
C GLU A 120 3.72 -9.25 21.05
N GLU A 121 2.87 -9.49 20.06
CA GLU A 121 2.77 -10.81 19.44
C GLU A 121 3.95 -11.12 18.53
N THR A 122 4.53 -10.11 17.86
CA THR A 122 5.80 -10.32 17.15
C THR A 122 6.88 -10.73 18.14
N GLN A 123 7.03 -10.02 19.27
CA GLN A 123 8.01 -10.36 20.31
C GLN A 123 7.73 -11.71 20.96
N ARG A 124 6.46 -12.11 21.07
CA ARG A 124 6.08 -13.43 21.58
C ARG A 124 6.48 -14.55 20.62
N LEU A 125 6.36 -14.33 19.30
CA LEU A 125 6.77 -15.30 18.28
C LEU A 125 8.30 -15.34 18.13
N HIS A 126 8.94 -14.17 18.15
CA HIS A 126 10.37 -14.00 18.01
C HIS A 126 10.91 -13.15 19.16
N PRO A 127 11.22 -13.73 20.33
CA PRO A 127 11.73 -12.97 21.48
C PRO A 127 13.05 -12.23 21.19
N THR A 128 13.82 -12.76 20.25
CA THR A 128 15.08 -12.19 19.78
C THR A 128 15.13 -12.24 18.26
N LEU A 129 15.68 -11.20 17.65
CA LEU A 129 15.91 -11.09 16.21
C LEU A 129 17.33 -10.60 15.95
N ALA A 130 17.89 -10.95 14.79
CA ALA A 130 19.13 -10.37 14.32
C ALA A 130 18.98 -8.85 14.15
N ASN A 131 20.06 -8.10 14.36
CA ASN A 131 20.01 -6.64 14.26
C ASN A 131 19.65 -6.15 12.85
N ASP A 132 19.90 -6.94 11.82
CA ASP A 132 19.58 -6.65 10.41
C ASP A 132 18.43 -7.53 9.87
N ALA A 133 17.60 -8.08 10.78
CA ALA A 133 16.43 -8.86 10.41
C ALA A 133 15.43 -8.05 9.57
N ARG A 134 14.70 -8.74 8.71
CA ARG A 134 13.70 -8.17 7.80
C ARG A 134 12.34 -8.76 8.06
N LEU A 135 11.37 -7.93 8.39
CA LEU A 135 10.03 -8.34 8.76
C LEU A 135 9.06 -7.73 7.78
N TYR A 136 8.24 -8.56 7.13
CA TYR A 136 7.15 -8.09 6.31
C TYR A 136 5.83 -8.45 6.97
N TYR A 137 4.94 -7.47 7.05
CA TYR A 137 3.65 -7.58 7.72
C TYR A 137 2.52 -7.43 6.72
N ALA A 138 1.74 -8.48 6.50
CA ALA A 138 0.52 -8.42 5.70
C ALA A 138 -0.72 -8.25 6.59
N GLY A 139 -1.71 -7.50 6.10
CA GLY A 139 -3.01 -7.33 6.77
C GLY A 139 -3.05 -6.34 7.93
N VAL A 140 -1.92 -5.73 8.32
CA VAL A 140 -1.89 -4.69 9.35
C VAL A 140 -2.53 -3.41 8.78
N PRO A 141 -3.65 -2.91 9.34
CA PRO A 141 -4.33 -1.74 8.79
C PRO A 141 -3.48 -0.46 8.95
N ASP A 142 -3.58 0.44 7.98
CA ASP A 142 -2.96 1.77 8.06
C ASP A 142 -3.73 2.71 8.98
N ILE A 143 -5.05 2.68 8.80
CA ILE A 143 -6.01 3.54 9.47
C ILE A 143 -7.08 2.64 10.06
N LEU A 144 -7.43 2.86 11.32
CA LEU A 144 -8.56 2.24 11.97
C LEU A 144 -9.44 3.34 12.54
N ARG A 145 -10.72 3.37 12.13
CA ARG A 145 -11.70 4.41 12.54
C ARG A 145 -11.20 5.84 12.30
N GLY A 146 -10.60 6.09 11.13
CA GLY A 146 -10.05 7.41 10.78
C GLY A 146 -8.74 7.79 11.48
N ILE A 147 -8.20 6.91 12.33
CA ILE A 147 -6.97 7.15 13.08
C ILE A 147 -5.83 6.28 12.55
N TYR A 148 -4.70 6.91 12.21
CA TYR A 148 -3.47 6.21 11.86
C TYR A 148 -2.93 5.39 13.04
N ILE A 149 -2.58 4.14 12.78
CA ILE A 149 -2.00 3.27 13.80
C ILE A 149 -0.55 3.67 14.10
N TYR A 150 0.28 3.79 13.06
CA TYR A 150 1.71 4.09 13.19
C TYR A 150 2.17 5.41 12.52
N ASN A 151 1.26 6.15 11.87
CA ASN A 151 1.52 7.43 11.22
C ASN A 151 2.87 7.45 10.46
N ASP A 152 3.01 6.52 9.52
CA ASP A 152 4.19 6.28 8.66
C ASP A 152 5.47 5.79 9.35
N ASN A 153 5.49 5.63 10.67
CA ASN A 153 6.65 5.15 11.42
C ASN A 153 6.48 3.72 11.97
N PHE A 154 5.87 2.84 11.18
CA PHE A 154 5.69 1.42 11.54
C PHE A 154 7.03 0.74 11.82
N ASP A 155 7.98 0.93 10.91
CA ASP A 155 9.33 0.38 11.01
C ASP A 155 10.03 0.81 12.31
N GLY A 156 9.95 2.10 12.64
CA GLY A 156 10.54 2.65 13.87
C GLY A 156 9.94 2.05 15.14
N ALA A 157 8.65 1.72 15.15
CA ALA A 157 8.00 1.07 16.30
C ALA A 157 8.57 -0.34 16.56
N ILE A 158 8.79 -1.13 15.51
CA ILE A 158 9.41 -2.46 15.65
C ILE A 158 10.88 -2.33 16.05
N ARG A 159 11.65 -1.43 15.41
CA ARG A 159 13.04 -1.17 15.78
C ARG A 159 13.20 -0.77 17.25
N LEU A 160 12.31 0.09 17.75
CA LEU A 160 12.30 0.51 19.15
C LEU A 160 11.99 -0.65 20.10
N ALA A 161 11.01 -1.50 19.74
CA ALA A 161 10.63 -2.65 20.54
C ALA A 161 11.79 -3.65 20.70
N TYR A 162 12.56 -3.89 19.64
CA TYR A 162 13.71 -4.81 19.66
C TYR A 162 15.04 -4.15 20.04
N ARG A 163 15.10 -2.81 20.14
CA ARG A 163 16.34 -2.03 20.29
C ARG A 163 17.37 -2.38 19.20
N ALA A 164 16.89 -2.62 17.98
CA ALA A 164 17.68 -3.04 16.84
C ALA A 164 17.65 -1.95 15.75
N PRO A 165 18.65 -1.05 15.67
CA PRO A 165 18.60 0.10 14.76
C PRO A 165 18.61 -0.27 13.27
N ASN A 166 19.18 -1.43 12.92
CA ASN A 166 19.32 -1.88 11.53
C ASN A 166 18.19 -2.81 11.07
N LEU A 167 17.27 -3.16 11.97
CA LEU A 167 16.14 -4.03 11.67
C LEU A 167 15.22 -3.29 10.72
N ARG A 168 14.67 -3.99 9.74
CA ARG A 168 13.71 -3.41 8.79
C ARG A 168 12.37 -4.10 8.94
N ALA A 169 11.34 -3.34 9.20
CA ALA A 169 9.96 -3.80 9.23
C ALA A 169 9.12 -3.02 8.23
N ALA A 170 8.50 -3.73 7.29
CA ALA A 170 7.65 -3.15 6.26
C ALA A 170 6.24 -3.72 6.36
N ARG A 171 5.24 -2.87 6.20
CA ARG A 171 3.87 -3.32 5.90
C ARG A 171 3.77 -3.54 4.40
N VAL A 172 3.16 -4.65 4.02
CA VAL A 172 2.97 -5.03 2.63
C VAL A 172 1.54 -5.48 2.42
N GLU A 173 0.99 -5.23 1.24
CA GLU A 173 -0.31 -5.81 0.86
C GLU A 173 -0.17 -7.32 0.63
N LYS A 174 0.90 -7.72 -0.06
CA LYS A 174 1.25 -9.11 -0.36
C LYS A 174 2.75 -9.33 -0.13
N PHE A 175 3.14 -10.54 0.24
CA PHE A 175 4.53 -10.87 0.50
C PHE A 175 5.34 -10.98 -0.81
N PRO A 176 6.58 -10.46 -0.87
CA PRO A 176 7.38 -10.53 -2.09
C PRO A 176 7.79 -11.98 -2.42
N ILE A 177 7.92 -12.31 -3.71
CA ILE A 177 8.40 -13.64 -4.16
C ILE A 177 9.93 -13.74 -4.27
N ARG A 178 10.66 -12.70 -3.85
CA ARG A 178 12.13 -12.65 -3.80
C ARG A 178 12.60 -11.76 -2.65
N THR A 179 13.66 -12.18 -1.97
CA THR A 179 14.38 -11.41 -0.94
C THR A 179 15.85 -11.87 -0.92
N ASP A 180 16.76 -10.95 -0.62
CA ASP A 180 18.22 -11.13 -0.62
C ASP A 180 18.79 -11.63 0.72
N ALA A 181 17.93 -11.96 1.70
CA ALA A 181 18.34 -12.43 3.03
C ALA A 181 17.32 -13.38 3.68
N LEU A 182 17.08 -14.55 3.07
CA LEU A 182 16.05 -15.51 3.51
C LEU A 182 16.25 -16.01 4.95
N ASP A 183 17.50 -16.21 5.35
CA ASP A 183 17.92 -16.66 6.69
C ASP A 183 17.49 -15.72 7.83
N ARG A 184 17.21 -14.46 7.50
CA ARG A 184 16.80 -13.40 8.44
C ARG A 184 15.56 -12.64 7.97
N THR A 185 14.77 -13.25 7.09
CA THR A 185 13.48 -12.71 6.64
C THR A 185 12.33 -13.43 7.33
N TYR A 186 11.38 -12.65 7.86
CA TYR A 186 10.19 -13.14 8.54
C TYR A 186 8.95 -12.57 7.87
N PHE A 187 8.00 -13.45 7.54
CA PHE A 187 6.71 -13.07 6.99
C PHE A 187 5.64 -13.23 8.06
N LEU A 188 4.95 -12.14 8.38
CA LEU A 188 4.01 -12.06 9.48
C LEU A 188 2.66 -11.60 8.94
N GLU A 189 1.61 -12.37 9.24
CA GLU A 189 0.24 -12.07 8.83
C GLU A 189 -0.57 -11.64 10.04
N TYR A 190 -1.19 -10.46 9.94
CA TYR A 190 -2.13 -9.96 10.92
C TYR A 190 -3.56 -10.27 10.48
N ALA A 191 -4.19 -11.20 11.18
CA ALA A 191 -5.58 -11.57 10.94
C ALA A 191 -6.31 -11.78 12.26
N ARG A 192 -7.56 -11.33 12.36
CA ARG A 192 -8.41 -11.51 13.56
C ARG A 192 -7.74 -11.06 14.86
N ARG A 193 -7.00 -9.93 14.81
CA ARG A 193 -6.24 -9.37 15.95
C ARG A 193 -5.10 -10.25 16.47
N LYS A 194 -4.59 -11.14 15.62
CA LYS A 194 -3.47 -12.02 15.92
C LYS A 194 -2.42 -11.97 14.83
N ILE A 195 -1.15 -11.95 15.21
CA ILE A 195 0.00 -12.18 14.35
C ILE A 195 0.29 -13.68 14.28
N SER A 196 0.43 -14.18 13.06
CA SER A 196 0.94 -15.51 12.75
C SER A 196 2.11 -15.43 11.79
N GLU A 197 3.12 -16.27 12.01
CA GLU A 197 4.25 -16.40 11.09
C GLU A 197 3.89 -17.29 9.89
N ARG A 198 4.31 -16.84 8.70
CA ARG A 198 4.16 -17.53 7.41
C ARG A 198 5.48 -18.18 6.99
N SER A 199 5.97 -19.09 7.82
CA SER A 199 7.20 -19.86 7.57
C SER A 199 7.09 -20.82 6.38
N ASP A 200 5.86 -21.16 5.97
CA ASP A 200 5.58 -21.84 4.69
C ASP A 200 6.09 -21.04 3.48
N LEU A 201 5.96 -19.71 3.50
CA LEU A 201 6.41 -18.86 2.41
C LEU A 201 7.94 -18.74 2.37
N VAL A 202 8.61 -18.67 3.53
CA VAL A 202 10.09 -18.67 3.59
C VAL A 202 10.63 -19.98 3.01
N ARG A 203 10.08 -21.13 3.42
CA ARG A 203 10.45 -22.45 2.87
C ARG A 203 10.19 -22.56 1.36
N ALA A 204 9.12 -21.92 0.87
CA ALA A 204 8.84 -21.88 -0.56
C ALA A 204 9.90 -21.08 -1.32
N LEU A 205 10.39 -19.97 -0.77
CA LEU A 205 11.48 -19.19 -1.37
C LEU A 205 12.83 -19.91 -1.31
N GLU A 206 13.13 -20.62 -0.22
CA GLU A 206 14.33 -21.46 -0.14
C GLU A 206 14.30 -22.58 -1.18
N THR A 207 13.13 -23.19 -1.39
CA THR A 207 12.93 -24.22 -2.42
C THR A 207 13.05 -23.62 -3.81
N ARG A 208 12.46 -22.43 -4.05
CA ARG A 208 12.65 -21.67 -5.28
C ARG A 208 14.13 -21.46 -5.59
N GLN A 209 14.90 -20.93 -4.63
CA GLN A 209 16.32 -20.66 -4.82
C GLN A 209 17.11 -21.91 -5.22
N ARG A 210 16.75 -23.08 -4.68
CA ARG A 210 17.36 -24.36 -5.07
C ARG A 210 16.96 -24.83 -6.47
N CYS A 211 15.71 -24.64 -6.88
CA CYS A 211 15.21 -25.17 -8.15
C CYS A 211 15.39 -24.22 -9.36
N LEU A 212 15.76 -22.94 -9.16
CA LEU A 212 15.85 -21.94 -10.25
C LEU A 212 16.84 -22.32 -11.36
N GLY A 213 17.83 -23.19 -11.09
CA GLY A 213 18.86 -23.57 -12.06
C GLY A 213 18.37 -24.42 -13.24
N ASN A 214 17.23 -25.11 -13.08
CA ASN A 214 16.67 -26.02 -14.09
C ASN A 214 15.21 -25.63 -14.38
N PRO A 215 14.95 -24.54 -15.14
CA PRO A 215 13.58 -24.12 -15.43
C PRO A 215 12.82 -25.16 -16.28
N LEU A 216 11.58 -25.46 -15.89
CA LEU A 216 10.62 -26.26 -16.66
C LEU A 216 9.86 -25.37 -17.66
N PRO A 217 9.49 -25.88 -18.84
CA PRO A 217 8.66 -25.12 -19.76
C PRO A 217 7.27 -24.87 -19.16
N GLY A 218 6.83 -23.60 -19.15
CA GLY A 218 5.47 -23.20 -18.76
C GLY A 218 4.62 -22.89 -19.99
N ILE A 219 4.71 -21.64 -20.48
CA ILE A 219 4.07 -21.20 -21.71
C ILE A 219 5.15 -21.05 -22.78
N VAL A 220 4.93 -21.56 -23.99
CA VAL A 220 5.89 -21.51 -25.09
C VAL A 220 5.21 -20.94 -26.33
N TRP A 221 5.83 -19.89 -26.88
CA TRP A 221 5.58 -19.38 -28.22
C TRP A 221 6.82 -19.63 -29.07
N ASP A 222 6.67 -20.34 -30.19
CA ASP A 222 7.77 -20.77 -31.09
C ASP A 222 7.79 -20.07 -32.45
N PHE A 223 6.82 -19.18 -32.70
CA PHE A 223 6.70 -18.28 -33.86
C PHE A 223 7.04 -18.89 -35.23
N SER A 224 6.91 -20.21 -35.36
CA SER A 224 7.41 -20.93 -36.52
C SER A 224 6.45 -20.84 -37.72
N GLN A 225 5.18 -20.53 -37.44
CA GLN A 225 4.09 -20.45 -38.43
C GLN A 225 3.27 -19.17 -38.32
N ASP A 226 3.02 -18.67 -37.11
CA ASP A 226 2.18 -17.48 -36.87
C ASP A 226 2.58 -16.73 -35.59
N ALA A 227 1.84 -15.66 -35.26
CA ALA A 227 2.10 -14.80 -34.09
C ALA A 227 1.66 -15.44 -32.76
N GLN A 228 0.90 -16.55 -32.79
CA GLN A 228 0.35 -17.21 -31.61
C GLN A 228 -0.35 -16.24 -30.63
N GLY A 229 -1.07 -15.26 -31.20
CA GLY A 229 -1.81 -14.22 -30.48
C GLY A 229 -1.01 -12.97 -30.09
N TRP A 230 0.31 -12.94 -30.33
CA TRP A 230 1.09 -11.72 -30.18
C TRP A 230 0.70 -10.68 -31.23
N GLN A 231 0.80 -9.41 -30.88
CA GLN A 231 0.42 -8.29 -31.75
C GLN A 231 1.47 -7.21 -31.73
N ALA A 232 1.82 -6.69 -32.91
CA ALA A 232 2.54 -5.43 -33.04
C ALA A 232 1.62 -4.30 -32.57
N TRP A 233 2.09 -3.44 -31.66
CA TRP A 233 1.27 -2.35 -31.15
C TRP A 233 1.83 -0.99 -31.54
N ASN A 234 3.05 -0.67 -31.09
CA ASN A 234 3.64 0.64 -31.32
C ASN A 234 4.94 0.51 -32.09
N GLN A 235 5.13 1.39 -33.08
CA GLN A 235 6.38 1.58 -33.83
C GLN A 235 7.04 0.28 -34.33
N LEU A 236 6.25 -0.76 -34.56
CA LEU A 236 6.64 -2.00 -35.20
C LEU A 236 5.90 -2.12 -36.52
N SER A 237 6.59 -2.60 -37.56
CA SER A 237 5.92 -3.03 -38.77
C SER A 237 5.07 -4.28 -38.51
N ASP A 238 4.16 -4.58 -39.44
CA ASP A 238 3.43 -5.85 -39.44
C ASP A 238 4.37 -7.06 -39.32
N PHE A 239 3.90 -8.07 -38.60
CA PHE A 239 4.63 -9.32 -38.44
C PHE A 239 4.65 -10.11 -39.74
N GLN A 240 5.84 -10.63 -40.06
CA GLN A 240 6.05 -11.58 -41.14
C GLN A 240 6.56 -12.90 -40.57
N PHE A 241 6.25 -14.00 -41.23
CA PHE A 241 6.61 -15.34 -40.76
C PHE A 241 7.42 -16.05 -41.85
N GLY A 242 8.57 -16.58 -41.46
CA GLY A 242 9.49 -17.27 -42.35
C GLY A 242 10.71 -17.77 -41.59
N ASN A 243 11.44 -18.76 -42.13
CA ASN A 243 12.64 -19.31 -41.50
C ASN A 243 12.47 -19.74 -40.03
N ARG A 244 11.25 -20.15 -39.64
CA ARG A 244 10.87 -20.52 -38.26
C ARG A 244 11.04 -19.37 -37.25
N ALA A 245 10.78 -18.13 -37.66
CA ALA A 245 10.80 -16.96 -36.80
C ALA A 245 9.70 -15.94 -37.21
N LEU A 246 9.27 -15.15 -36.23
CA LEU A 246 8.56 -13.89 -36.44
C LEU A 246 9.58 -12.81 -36.80
N THR A 247 9.33 -12.07 -37.87
CA THR A 247 10.15 -10.94 -38.31
C THR A 247 9.34 -9.64 -38.25
N THR A 248 9.96 -8.56 -37.78
CA THR A 248 9.39 -7.21 -37.78
C THR A 248 10.50 -6.16 -37.83
N ARG A 249 10.15 -4.89 -38.06
CA ARG A 249 11.05 -3.75 -38.03
C ARG A 249 10.60 -2.75 -36.97
N ALA A 250 11.53 -2.38 -36.08
CA ALA A 250 11.39 -1.21 -35.23
C ALA A 250 11.55 0.05 -36.09
N LEU A 251 10.53 0.90 -36.08
CA LEU A 251 10.41 2.07 -36.95
C LEU A 251 10.93 3.35 -36.29
N ASP A 252 11.00 3.39 -34.96
CA ASP A 252 11.39 4.55 -34.16
C ASP A 252 11.81 4.09 -32.73
N THR A 253 11.82 4.96 -31.72
CA THR A 253 12.49 4.73 -30.42
C THR A 253 11.71 3.98 -29.33
N ASP A 254 10.41 3.73 -29.49
CA ASP A 254 9.55 2.99 -28.54
C ASP A 254 8.76 1.85 -29.24
N PRO A 255 9.44 0.91 -29.93
CA PRO A 255 8.80 -0.22 -30.57
C PRO A 255 8.37 -1.25 -29.52
N PHE A 256 7.11 -1.68 -29.53
CA PHE A 256 6.66 -2.74 -28.62
C PHE A 256 5.55 -3.62 -29.16
N MET A 257 5.53 -4.85 -28.65
CA MET A 257 4.53 -5.88 -28.94
C MET A 257 3.94 -6.46 -27.66
N GLY A 258 2.69 -6.90 -27.75
CA GLY A 258 1.95 -7.46 -26.62
C GLY A 258 1.62 -8.92 -26.79
N SER A 259 1.68 -9.68 -25.69
CA SER A 259 1.27 -11.09 -25.66
C SER A 259 -0.26 -11.22 -25.76
N PRO A 260 -0.76 -12.41 -26.14
CA PRO A 260 -2.14 -12.77 -25.82
C PRO A 260 -2.36 -12.73 -24.30
N PRO A 261 -3.62 -12.67 -23.84
CA PRO A 261 -3.92 -12.89 -22.43
C PRO A 261 -3.35 -14.23 -21.95
N ILE A 262 -2.68 -14.21 -20.81
CA ILE A 262 -2.17 -15.39 -20.13
C ILE A 262 -2.71 -15.45 -18.72
N ASP A 263 -2.46 -16.56 -18.05
CA ASP A 263 -2.85 -16.72 -16.65
C ASP A 263 -1.78 -17.51 -15.90
N PHE A 264 -0.75 -16.80 -15.44
CA PHE A 264 0.47 -17.42 -14.91
C PHE A 264 0.71 -17.04 -13.44
N PRO A 265 0.76 -18.00 -12.50
CA PRO A 265 1.02 -17.69 -11.09
C PRO A 265 2.44 -17.15 -10.90
N ALA A 266 2.58 -15.93 -10.36
CA ALA A 266 3.88 -15.28 -10.19
C ALA A 266 4.82 -16.12 -9.32
N GLN A 267 4.29 -16.78 -8.29
CA GLN A 267 5.06 -17.66 -7.42
C GLN A 267 5.67 -18.87 -8.13
N GLN A 268 5.19 -19.27 -9.32
CA GLN A 268 5.78 -20.38 -10.11
C GLN A 268 6.83 -19.89 -11.12
N LEU A 269 6.95 -18.58 -11.34
CA LEU A 269 7.76 -18.02 -12.43
C LEU A 269 9.25 -18.30 -12.22
N GLY A 270 9.88 -19.03 -13.14
CA GLY A 270 11.33 -19.13 -13.24
C GLY A 270 11.89 -17.92 -13.98
N THR A 271 12.45 -18.17 -15.16
CA THR A 271 12.89 -17.14 -16.11
C THR A 271 11.90 -17.00 -17.27
N ILE A 272 11.87 -15.83 -17.90
CA ILE A 272 11.32 -15.67 -19.24
C ILE A 272 12.50 -15.71 -20.21
N GLU A 273 12.52 -16.71 -21.09
CA GLU A 273 13.52 -16.84 -22.14
C GLU A 273 13.02 -16.27 -23.45
N ILE A 274 13.84 -15.45 -24.09
CA ILE A 274 13.58 -14.88 -25.42
C ILE A 274 14.73 -15.29 -26.33
N GLU A 275 14.45 -16.06 -27.38
CA GLU A 275 15.42 -16.33 -28.44
C GLU A 275 15.15 -15.37 -29.60
N MET A 276 16.00 -14.35 -29.73
CA MET A 276 15.85 -13.34 -30.77
C MET A 276 17.18 -12.82 -31.30
N ARG A 277 17.11 -12.23 -32.48
CA ARG A 277 18.16 -11.51 -33.17
C ARG A 277 17.69 -10.07 -33.38
N VAL A 278 18.54 -9.10 -33.09
CA VAL A 278 18.29 -7.68 -33.36
C VAL A 278 19.47 -7.11 -34.15
N ARG A 279 19.17 -6.47 -35.27
CA ARG A 279 20.15 -5.75 -36.10
C ARG A 279 19.87 -4.25 -36.02
N THR A 280 20.80 -3.53 -35.43
CA THR A 280 20.76 -2.07 -35.27
C THR A 280 22.19 -1.53 -35.17
N ASP A 281 22.39 -0.25 -35.46
CA ASP A 281 23.72 0.37 -35.59
C ASP A 281 24.29 0.86 -34.24
N ALA A 282 23.55 0.70 -33.14
CA ALA A 282 23.92 1.17 -31.80
C ALA A 282 23.85 0.06 -30.74
N ASN A 283 24.44 0.32 -29.57
CA ASN A 283 24.15 -0.46 -28.37
C ASN A 283 22.66 -0.28 -28.05
N ALA A 284 21.93 -1.39 -28.00
CA ALA A 284 20.49 -1.39 -27.78
C ALA A 284 20.10 -2.18 -26.53
N ARG A 285 18.90 -1.92 -26.02
CA ARG A 285 18.32 -2.61 -24.87
C ARG A 285 16.95 -3.15 -25.22
N GLY A 286 16.64 -4.33 -24.68
CA GLY A 286 15.29 -4.86 -24.65
C GLY A 286 14.67 -4.64 -23.28
N ALA A 287 13.34 -4.60 -23.21
CA ALA A 287 12.63 -4.55 -21.94
C ALA A 287 11.41 -5.48 -21.95
N LEU A 288 11.14 -6.07 -20.79
CA LEU A 288 9.90 -6.80 -20.53
C LEU A 288 9.07 -6.07 -19.50
N TYR A 289 7.80 -5.87 -19.84
CA TYR A 289 6.75 -5.40 -18.96
C TYR A 289 5.72 -6.49 -18.79
N TRP A 290 4.98 -6.43 -17.68
CA TRP A 290 3.91 -7.38 -17.41
C TRP A 290 2.72 -6.70 -16.75
N LEU A 291 1.55 -7.31 -16.86
CA LEU A 291 0.38 -6.99 -16.07
C LEU A 291 0.15 -8.09 -15.04
N THR A 292 -0.30 -7.71 -13.86
CA THR A 292 -0.90 -8.62 -12.88
C THR A 292 -2.42 -8.45 -12.84
N ALA A 293 -3.13 -9.46 -12.35
CA ALA A 293 -4.58 -9.41 -12.20
C ALA A 293 -5.03 -8.13 -11.44
N GLY A 294 -5.99 -7.40 -12.02
CA GLY A 294 -6.48 -6.11 -11.51
C GLY A 294 -5.83 -4.88 -12.14
N GLN A 295 -4.67 -5.02 -12.80
CA GLN A 295 -4.08 -3.93 -13.58
C GLN A 295 -4.72 -3.84 -14.97
N ILE A 296 -4.97 -2.61 -15.43
CA ILE A 296 -5.60 -2.33 -16.73
C ILE A 296 -4.55 -1.94 -17.77
N ASP A 297 -3.44 -1.33 -17.34
CA ASP A 297 -2.38 -0.83 -18.23
C ASP A 297 -0.99 -1.09 -17.66
N PHE A 298 0.01 -1.09 -18.55
CA PHE A 298 1.41 -1.30 -18.21
C PHE A 298 1.97 -0.09 -17.46
N SER A 299 2.89 -0.35 -16.54
CA SER A 299 3.57 0.70 -15.78
C SER A 299 5.05 0.74 -16.14
N PRO A 300 5.65 1.92 -16.36
CA PRO A 300 7.09 2.05 -16.56
C PRO A 300 7.89 1.62 -15.34
N LEU A 301 7.28 1.63 -14.15
CA LEU A 301 7.91 1.07 -12.96
C LEU A 301 7.97 -0.46 -13.06
N GLN A 302 6.98 -1.10 -13.69
CA GLN A 302 6.82 -2.55 -13.76
C GLN A 302 7.55 -3.18 -14.95
N THR A 303 8.89 -3.13 -14.90
CA THR A 303 9.77 -3.44 -16.02
C THR A 303 11.02 -4.23 -15.64
N ARG A 304 11.60 -4.92 -16.62
CA ARG A 304 12.95 -5.50 -16.57
C ARG A 304 13.65 -5.27 -17.90
N GLU A 305 14.68 -4.44 -17.86
CA GLU A 305 15.59 -4.22 -18.99
C GLU A 305 16.65 -5.34 -19.07
N PHE A 306 17.10 -5.61 -20.28
CA PHE A 306 18.24 -6.50 -20.56
C PHE A 306 19.06 -5.96 -21.74
N ALA A 307 20.38 -6.12 -21.64
CA ALA A 307 21.30 -5.68 -22.69
C ALA A 307 21.20 -6.60 -23.93
N LEU A 308 21.15 -6.00 -25.12
CA LEU A 308 21.10 -6.74 -26.37
C LEU A 308 22.49 -6.99 -26.93
N GLN A 309 22.65 -8.15 -27.55
CA GLN A 309 23.75 -8.46 -28.45
C GLN A 309 23.30 -8.18 -29.87
N THR A 310 23.85 -7.14 -30.49
CA THR A 310 23.46 -6.62 -31.82
C THR A 310 24.37 -7.12 -32.94
N ASP A 311 25.03 -8.27 -32.74
CA ASP A 311 25.99 -8.91 -33.66
C ASP A 311 25.33 -9.63 -34.85
N ASN A 312 24.03 -9.41 -35.06
CA ASN A 312 23.23 -10.05 -36.11
C ASN A 312 23.19 -11.60 -36.00
N ALA A 313 23.43 -12.16 -34.81
CA ALA A 313 23.19 -13.57 -34.49
C ALA A 313 21.97 -13.75 -33.58
N PHE A 314 21.46 -14.99 -33.49
CA PHE A 314 20.42 -15.34 -32.54
C PHE A 314 21.02 -15.55 -31.16
N HIS A 315 20.46 -14.86 -30.16
CA HIS A 315 20.84 -14.97 -28.76
C HIS A 315 19.65 -15.38 -27.91
N ARG A 316 19.94 -16.01 -26.77
CA ARG A 316 18.93 -16.30 -25.74
C ARG A 316 19.10 -15.33 -24.59
N TYR A 317 18.05 -14.59 -24.30
CA TYR A 317 17.97 -13.66 -23.18
C TYR A 317 17.09 -14.28 -22.09
N ALA A 318 17.65 -14.52 -20.91
CA ALA A 318 16.92 -15.01 -19.75
C ALA A 318 16.62 -13.84 -18.80
N VAL A 319 15.34 -13.51 -18.64
CA VAL A 319 14.88 -12.39 -17.81
C VAL A 319 14.13 -12.94 -16.60
N ASP A 320 14.64 -12.68 -15.40
CA ASP A 320 13.94 -13.00 -14.15
C ASP A 320 13.14 -11.78 -13.67
N LEU A 321 11.82 -11.83 -13.84
CA LEU A 321 10.93 -10.75 -13.41
C LEU A 321 10.87 -10.61 -11.88
N ALA A 322 11.17 -11.66 -11.12
CA ALA A 322 11.17 -11.58 -9.65
C ALA A 322 12.29 -10.66 -9.14
N GLU A 323 13.32 -10.41 -9.94
CA GLU A 323 14.38 -9.46 -9.60
C GLU A 323 13.93 -8.00 -9.54
N SER A 324 12.79 -7.66 -10.16
CA SER A 324 12.22 -6.31 -10.06
C SER A 324 11.77 -5.97 -8.64
N GLY A 325 11.48 -6.98 -7.82
CA GLY A 325 10.87 -6.81 -6.49
C GLY A 325 9.39 -6.44 -6.51
N GLN A 326 8.73 -6.49 -7.67
CA GLN A 326 7.34 -6.05 -7.84
C GLN A 326 6.33 -7.17 -7.95
N LEU A 327 6.80 -8.42 -7.99
CA LEU A 327 5.95 -9.60 -7.93
C LEU A 327 5.80 -10.07 -6.48
N ALA A 328 4.58 -10.41 -6.11
CA ALA A 328 4.22 -10.89 -4.79
C ALA A 328 3.49 -12.24 -4.84
N PHE A 329 3.49 -12.96 -3.71
CA PHE A 329 2.77 -14.20 -3.55
C PHE A 329 1.28 -13.98 -3.79
N GLY A 330 0.68 -14.83 -4.62
CA GLY A 330 -0.72 -14.74 -5.01
C GLY A 330 -0.98 -13.84 -6.23
N ASP A 331 0.03 -13.15 -6.76
CA ASP A 331 -0.11 -12.46 -8.04
C ASP A 331 -0.27 -13.45 -9.19
N ARG A 332 -1.04 -13.02 -10.20
CA ARG A 332 -1.21 -13.73 -11.46
C ARG A 332 -0.81 -12.79 -12.57
N ILE A 333 0.18 -13.18 -13.36
CA ILE A 333 0.62 -12.46 -14.54
C ILE A 333 -0.42 -12.73 -15.64
N THR A 334 -1.00 -11.66 -16.16
CA THR A 334 -2.12 -11.73 -17.11
C THR A 334 -1.73 -11.33 -18.53
N ARG A 335 -0.61 -10.61 -18.68
CA ARG A 335 -0.10 -10.18 -19.98
C ARG A 335 1.37 -9.83 -19.90
N LEU A 336 2.07 -9.98 -21.02
CA LEU A 336 3.44 -9.51 -21.22
C LEU A 336 3.45 -8.45 -22.33
N ARG A 337 4.35 -7.48 -22.21
CA ARG A 337 4.77 -6.58 -23.29
C ARG A 337 6.29 -6.74 -23.45
N LEU A 338 6.71 -6.91 -24.69
CA LEU A 338 8.11 -6.96 -25.07
C LEU A 338 8.43 -5.72 -25.89
N ASP A 339 9.45 -5.01 -25.45
CA ASP A 339 10.10 -3.93 -26.17
C ASP A 339 11.40 -4.54 -26.70
N PRO A 340 11.44 -5.00 -27.96
CA PRO A 340 12.55 -5.80 -28.47
C PRO A 340 13.85 -5.01 -28.68
N THR A 341 13.79 -3.68 -28.68
CA THR A 341 14.90 -2.73 -28.85
C THR A 341 14.43 -1.32 -28.43
N ASP A 342 15.36 -0.38 -28.22
CA ASP A 342 15.12 1.03 -27.86
C ASP A 342 15.40 2.00 -29.02
N GLY A 343 15.42 1.49 -30.26
CA GLY A 343 15.70 2.25 -31.47
C GLY A 343 15.38 1.49 -32.75
N VAL A 344 15.62 2.13 -33.90
CA VAL A 344 15.35 1.57 -35.24
C VAL A 344 16.20 0.31 -35.48
N GLY A 345 15.58 -0.74 -36.03
CA GLY A 345 16.29 -1.99 -36.30
C GLY A 345 15.42 -3.09 -36.88
N GLU A 346 16.07 -4.14 -37.38
CA GLU A 346 15.41 -5.38 -37.82
C GLU A 346 15.40 -6.39 -36.67
N ILE A 347 14.25 -7.03 -36.43
CA ILE A 347 14.03 -7.93 -35.30
C ILE A 347 13.52 -9.27 -35.83
N GLU A 348 14.16 -10.35 -35.37
CA GLU A 348 13.70 -11.72 -35.60
C GLU A 348 13.58 -12.47 -34.27
N ILE A 349 12.40 -13.01 -33.99
CA ILE A 349 12.11 -13.73 -32.75
C ILE A 349 11.75 -15.16 -33.09
N LYS A 350 12.53 -16.12 -32.59
CA LYS A 350 12.23 -17.54 -32.72
C LYS A 350 11.32 -18.03 -31.61
N SER A 351 11.52 -17.60 -30.38
CA SER A 351 10.65 -18.05 -29.30
C SER A 351 10.64 -17.11 -28.10
N ILE A 352 9.51 -17.14 -27.39
CA ILE A 352 9.37 -16.61 -26.04
C ILE A 352 8.86 -17.75 -25.16
N ARG A 353 9.52 -18.01 -24.03
CA ARG A 353 9.15 -19.07 -23.09
C ARG A 353 9.00 -18.49 -21.69
N VAL A 354 7.84 -18.65 -21.09
CA VAL A 354 7.62 -18.37 -19.67
C VAL A 354 7.87 -19.66 -18.90
N ASN A 355 9.03 -19.77 -18.27
CA ASN A 355 9.42 -20.97 -17.57
C ASN A 355 8.91 -20.99 -16.14
N LYS A 356 8.80 -22.21 -15.59
CA LYS A 356 8.47 -22.49 -14.20
C LYS A 356 9.71 -23.00 -13.48
N TRP A 357 9.88 -22.66 -12.21
CA TRP A 357 10.87 -23.34 -11.35
C TRP A 357 10.27 -24.56 -10.61
N CYS A 358 8.95 -24.76 -10.72
CA CYS A 358 8.21 -25.80 -10.01
C CYS A 358 7.15 -26.46 -10.91
N ALA A 359 7.10 -27.79 -10.88
CA ALA A 359 6.15 -28.59 -11.66
C ALA A 359 4.73 -28.62 -11.06
N GLU A 360 4.61 -28.57 -9.72
CA GLU A 360 3.34 -28.75 -9.02
C GLU A 360 2.64 -27.44 -8.66
N ASN A 361 1.30 -27.53 -8.57
CA ASN A 361 0.44 -26.44 -8.12
C ASN A 361 0.36 -26.44 -6.59
N GLY A 362 1.42 -26.01 -5.90
CA GLY A 362 1.39 -25.88 -4.43
C GLY A 362 2.62 -25.19 -3.86
N ILE A 363 2.39 -24.20 -2.99
CA ILE A 363 3.44 -23.57 -2.18
C ILE A 363 3.90 -24.60 -1.15
N GLY A 364 5.00 -25.31 -1.41
CA GLY A 364 5.65 -26.21 -0.43
C GLY A 364 5.95 -27.64 -0.90
N ASN A 365 5.38 -28.11 -2.02
CA ASN A 365 5.60 -29.47 -2.54
C ASN A 365 6.37 -29.50 -3.86
N CYS A 366 7.08 -28.41 -4.18
CA CYS A 366 7.82 -28.32 -5.44
C CYS A 366 8.96 -29.33 -5.48
N LEU A 367 8.85 -30.32 -6.36
CA LEU A 367 9.96 -31.16 -6.77
C LEU A 367 10.86 -30.34 -7.70
N CYS A 368 12.11 -30.11 -7.29
CA CYS A 368 13.09 -29.55 -8.22
C CYS A 368 13.27 -30.54 -9.38
N PRO A 369 13.25 -30.06 -10.62
CA PRO A 369 13.63 -30.90 -11.75
C PRO A 369 15.08 -31.38 -11.59
N PRO A 370 15.39 -32.61 -12.04
CA PRO A 370 16.69 -33.23 -11.88
C PRO A 370 17.83 -32.45 -12.54
#